data_AF-A0A0F5JTT1-F1
#
_entry.id   AF-A0A0F5JTT1-F1
#
_cell.length_a   1.000
_cell.length_b   1.000
_cell.length_c   1.000
_cell.angle_alpha   90.00
_cell.angle_beta   90.00
_cell.angle_gamma   90.00
#
_symmetry.space_group_name_H-M   'P 1'
#
loop_
_entity.id
_entity.type
_entity.pdbx_description
1 polymer ?
#
loop_
_entity_poly.entity_id
_entity_poly.type
_entity_poly.pdbx_seq_one_letter_code
_entity_poly.pdbx_strand_id
1 'polypeptide(L)'
;EMKADGLLPEHTKVRSSKYLNNMIEQDHRNIKSRTNVTLGFKRFRNALATVSGIELMHRIRKGQFDLTKIGLRDAALPAVWNAVLSA
;
A
#
# COMPACT_ATOMS: atom_id res chain seq x y z
N GLU A 1 -7.68 24.15 1.92
CA GLU A 1 -6.29 23.63 1.96
C GLU A 1 -6.06 23.18 3.38
N MET A 2 -5.54 21.97 3.61
CA MET A 2 -5.59 21.29 4.92
C MET A 2 -5.08 22.12 6.13
N LYS A 3 -4.24 23.13 5.92
CA LYS A 3 -3.84 24.11 6.94
C LYS A 3 -4.92 25.15 7.26
N ALA A 4 -5.53 25.72 6.22
CA ALA A 4 -6.65 26.65 6.36
C ALA A 4 -7.87 25.96 6.98
N ASP A 5 -8.02 24.65 6.72
CA ASP A 5 -9.09 23.82 7.25
C ASP A 5 -8.81 23.34 8.70
N GLY A 6 -7.68 23.73 9.30
CA GLY A 6 -7.29 23.37 10.67
C GLY A 6 -6.96 21.88 10.87
N LEU A 7 -6.81 21.12 9.78
CA LEU A 7 -6.59 19.67 9.80
C LEU A 7 -5.12 19.29 10.03
N LEU A 8 -4.22 20.27 10.04
CA LEU A 8 -2.78 20.07 10.21
C LEU A 8 -2.27 20.78 11.46
N PRO A 9 -1.30 20.19 12.20
CA PRO A 9 -0.65 20.85 13.33
C PRO A 9 -0.07 22.21 12.94
N GLU A 10 -0.10 23.16 13.88
CA GLU A 10 0.32 24.56 13.68
C GLU A 10 1.76 24.69 13.14
N HIS A 11 2.65 23.77 13.54
CA HIS A 11 4.06 23.74 13.12
C HIS A 11 4.32 22.94 11.83
N THR A 12 3.28 22.55 11.09
CA THR A 12 3.46 21.84 9.81
C THR A 12 4.08 22.79 8.79
N LYS A 13 5.27 22.50 8.26
CA LYS A 13 5.86 23.28 7.16
C LYS A 13 5.53 22.63 5.82
N VAL A 14 5.08 23.44 4.85
CA VAL A 14 4.91 22.98 3.47
C VAL A 14 6.30 22.85 2.86
N ARG A 15 6.64 21.65 2.37
CA ARG A 15 7.90 21.43 1.64
C ARG A 15 7.75 21.97 0.21
N SER A 16 8.64 22.88 -0.18
CA SER A 16 8.77 23.38 -1.56
C SER A 16 9.86 22.65 -2.36
N SER A 17 10.61 21.74 -1.74
CA SER A 17 11.68 21.00 -2.41
C SER A 17 11.13 19.96 -3.40
N LYS A 18 11.34 20.22 -4.69
CA LYS A 18 10.95 19.30 -5.79
C LYS A 18 11.54 17.90 -5.63
N TYR A 19 12.79 17.80 -5.18
CA TYR A 19 13.46 16.51 -5.02
C TYR A 19 12.78 15.63 -3.97
N LEU A 20 12.46 16.20 -2.81
CA LEU A 20 11.80 15.47 -1.73
C LEU A 20 10.37 15.07 -2.10
N ASN A 21 9.65 15.93 -2.83
CA ASN A 21 8.35 15.57 -3.38
C ASN A 21 8.45 14.42 -4.39
N ASN A 22 9.43 14.45 -5.29
CA ASN A 22 9.61 13.38 -6.27
C ASN A 22 9.88 12.02 -5.60
N MET A 23 10.63 11.99 -4.50
CA MET A 23 10.92 10.76 -3.75
C MET A 23 9.65 10.16 -3.13
N ILE A 24 8.80 11.00 -2.52
CA ILE A 24 7.52 10.56 -1.93
C ILE A 24 6.57 10.08 -3.05
N GLU A 25 6.46 10.85 -4.13
CA GLU A 25 5.60 10.50 -5.26
C GLU A 25 6.04 9.21 -5.94
N GLN A 26 7.34 8.95 -5.98
CA GLN A 26 7.90 7.71 -6.52
C GLN A 26 7.51 6.50 -5.67
N ASP A 27 7.53 6.62 -4.34
CA ASP A 27 7.16 5.54 -3.42
C ASP A 27 5.68 5.12 -3.63
N HIS A 28 4.79 6.10 -3.79
CA HIS A 28 3.37 5.85 -3.98
C HIS A 28 2.99 5.46 -5.42
N ARG A 29 3.93 5.52 -6.39
CA ARG A 29 3.64 5.31 -7.82
C ARG A 29 3.05 3.93 -8.10
N ASN A 30 3.50 2.91 -7.38
CA ASN A 30 3.00 1.55 -7.55
C ASN A 30 1.55 1.39 -7.11
N ILE A 31 1.18 2.00 -5.97
CA ILE A 31 -0.19 1.99 -5.47
C ILE A 31 -1.08 2.79 -6.45
N LYS A 32 -0.69 4.02 -6.79
CA LYS A 32 -1.41 4.88 -7.74
C LYS A 32 -1.63 4.20 -9.09
N SER A 33 -0.62 3.53 -9.64
CA SER A 33 -0.74 2.82 -10.92
C SER A 33 -1.79 1.70 -10.88
N ARG A 34 -1.92 0.98 -9.76
CA ARG A 34 -2.92 -0.09 -9.60
C ARG A 34 -4.32 0.45 -9.31
N THR A 35 -4.43 1.58 -8.60
CA THR A 35 -5.72 2.17 -8.25
C THR A 35 -6.29 3.02 -9.39
N ASN A 36 -5.46 3.67 -10.20
CA ASN A 36 -5.91 4.58 -11.27
C ASN A 36 -6.69 3.89 -12.39
N VAL A 37 -6.46 2.59 -12.60
CA VAL A 37 -7.21 1.79 -13.60
C VAL A 37 -8.56 1.31 -13.08
N THR A 38 -8.90 1.62 -11.82
CA THR A 38 -10.17 1.25 -11.18
C THR A 38 -11.09 2.47 -11.07
N LEU A 39 -12.40 2.24 -10.89
CA LEU A 39 -13.39 3.32 -10.71
C LEU A 39 -13.29 4.06 -9.35
N GLY A 40 -12.17 3.88 -8.62
CA GLY A 40 -11.97 4.36 -7.27
C GLY A 40 -12.65 3.51 -6.19
N PHE A 41 -12.43 3.88 -4.93
CA PHE A 41 -12.97 3.18 -3.78
C PHE A 41 -14.25 3.85 -3.28
N LYS A 42 -15.37 3.10 -3.26
CA LYS A 42 -16.65 3.60 -2.74
C LYS A 42 -16.70 3.72 -1.20
N ARG A 43 -15.82 3.02 -0.49
CA ARG A 43 -15.77 2.98 0.98
C ARG A 43 -14.33 2.98 1.48
N PHE A 44 -14.06 3.70 2.56
CA PHE A 44 -12.73 3.81 3.15
C PHE A 44 -12.15 2.47 3.62
N ARG A 45 -12.97 1.62 4.26
CA ARG A 45 -12.56 0.27 4.68
C ARG A 45 -12.04 -0.57 3.52
N ASN A 46 -12.67 -0.46 2.35
CA ASN A 46 -12.27 -1.20 1.15
C ASN A 46 -10.96 -0.64 0.59
N ALA A 47 -10.82 0.70 0.55
CA ALA A 47 -9.56 1.34 0.16
C ALA A 47 -8.39 0.87 1.03
N LEU A 48 -8.60 0.87 2.36
CA LEU A 48 -7.59 0.42 3.32
C LEU A 48 -7.18 -1.03 3.07
N ALA A 49 -8.15 -1.95 2.96
CA ALA A 49 -7.87 -3.36 2.69
C ALA A 49 -7.12 -3.57 1.37
N THR A 50 -7.51 -2.88 0.29
CA THR A 50 -6.84 -2.98 -1.02
C THR A 50 -5.42 -2.45 -0.95
N VAL A 51 -5.18 -1.27 -0.35
CA VAL A 51 -3.84 -0.69 -0.24
C VAL A 51 -2.94 -1.60 0.61
N SER A 52 -3.41 -2.08 1.76
CA SER A 52 -2.66 -3.02 2.60
C SER A 52 -2.35 -4.34 1.88
N GLY A 53 -3.27 -4.84 1.06
CA GLY A 53 -3.04 -6.01 0.22
C GLY A 53 -1.95 -5.78 -0.85
N ILE A 54 -1.96 -4.63 -1.52
CA ILE A 54 -0.93 -4.25 -2.50
C ILE A 54 0.45 -4.15 -1.82
N GLU A 55 0.53 -3.52 -0.64
CA GLU A 55 1.76 -3.42 0.14
C GLU A 55 2.27 -4.78 0.62
N LEU A 56 1.36 -5.65 1.08
CA LEU A 56 1.68 -7.01 1.49
C LEU A 56 2.30 -7.80 0.34
N MET A 57 1.67 -7.79 -0.84
CA MET A 57 2.20 -8.44 -2.04
C MET A 57 3.58 -7.90 -2.41
N HIS A 58 3.79 -6.59 -2.26
CA HIS A 58 5.08 -5.97 -2.52
C HIS A 58 6.17 -6.45 -1.57
N ARG A 59 5.86 -6.56 -0.27
CA ARG A 59 6.78 -7.07 0.76
C ARG A 59 7.10 -8.54 0.54
N ILE A 60 6.11 -9.36 0.17
CA ILE A 60 6.31 -10.78 -0.19
C ILE A 60 7.25 -10.89 -1.39
N ARG A 61 6.98 -10.15 -2.47
CA ARG A 61 7.80 -10.17 -3.69
C ARG A 61 9.25 -9.72 -3.45
N LYS A 62 9.48 -8.84 -2.48
CA LYS A 62 10.82 -8.39 -2.06
C LYS A 62 11.50 -9.32 -1.05
N GLY A 63 10.83 -10.38 -0.57
CA GLY A 63 11.33 -11.25 0.50
C GLY A 63 11.38 -10.56 1.88
N GLN A 64 10.73 -9.41 2.03
CA GLN A 64 10.69 -8.62 3.27
C GLN A 64 9.54 -9.02 4.20
N PHE A 65 8.72 -9.99 3.78
CA PHE A 65 7.62 -10.50 4.57
C PHE A 65 7.95 -11.90 5.08
N ASP A 66 7.85 -12.05 6.39
CA ASP A 66 8.17 -13.29 7.07
C ASP A 66 6.98 -14.26 7.00
N LEU A 67 7.04 -15.19 6.04
CA LEU A 67 6.03 -16.23 5.83
C LEU A 67 6.01 -17.29 6.96
N THR A 68 7.00 -17.29 7.85
CA THR A 68 7.05 -18.22 8.99
C THR A 68 6.02 -17.86 10.05
N LYS A 69 5.75 -16.56 10.22
CA LYS A 69 4.78 -16.05 11.19
C LYS A 69 3.34 -16.47 10.92
N ILE A 70 3.06 -16.87 9.69
CA ILE A 70 1.74 -17.30 9.22
C ILE A 70 1.69 -18.82 9.00
N GLY A 71 2.73 -19.56 9.41
CA GLY A 71 2.79 -21.03 9.28
C GLY A 71 2.97 -21.52 7.84
N LEU A 72 3.39 -20.65 6.91
CA LEU A 72 3.47 -20.94 5.47
C LEU A 72 4.91 -21.20 5.00
N ARG A 73 5.82 -21.52 5.92
CA ARG A 73 7.25 -21.73 5.60
C ARG A 73 7.49 -23.00 4.77
N ASP A 74 6.71 -24.04 5.01
CA ASP A 74 6.88 -25.37 4.40
C ASP A 74 5.82 -25.69 3.33
N ALA A 75 4.80 -24.85 3.22
CA ALA A 75 3.82 -24.96 2.17
C ALA A 75 4.41 -24.35 0.89
N ALA A 76 4.46 -25.13 -0.19
CA ALA A 76 4.81 -24.58 -1.49
C ALA A 76 3.92 -23.36 -1.74
N LEU A 77 4.50 -22.15 -1.81
CA LEU A 77 3.75 -20.90 -2.05
C LEU A 77 2.68 -21.04 -3.15
N PRO A 78 2.91 -21.80 -4.25
CA PRO A 78 1.87 -22.08 -5.24
C PRO A 78 0.64 -22.83 -4.69
N ALA A 79 0.81 -23.80 -3.80
CA ALA A 79 -0.29 -24.60 -3.24
C ALA A 79 -1.19 -23.75 -2.33
N VAL A 80 -0.58 -22.89 -1.54
CA VAL A 80 -1.28 -21.93 -0.66
C VAL A 80 -2.04 -20.91 -1.50
N TRP A 81 -1.40 -20.40 -2.55
CA TRP A 81 -2.01 -19.44 -3.46
C TRP A 81 -3.21 -20.03 -4.20
N ASN A 82 -3.10 -21.29 -4.66
CA ASN A 82 -4.20 -22.01 -5.29
C ASN A 82 -5.36 -22.26 -4.31
N ALA A 83 -5.06 -22.63 -3.06
CA ALA A 83 -6.08 -22.85 -2.03
C ALA A 83 -6.86 -21.56 -1.70
N VAL A 84 -6.17 -20.43 -1.60
CA VAL A 84 -6.79 -19.11 -1.36
C VAL A 84 -7.62 -18.67 -2.56
N LEU A 85 -7.20 -18.93 -3.79
CA LEU A 85 -7.98 -18.61 -4.99
C LEU A 85 -9.22 -19.51 -5.18
N SER A 86 -9.22 -20.71 -4.61
CA SER A 86 -10.32 -21.67 -4.70
C SER A 86 -11.40 -21.50 -3.62
N ALA A 87 -11.16 -20.66 -2.62
CA ALA A 87 -12.10 -20.36 -1.53
C ALA A 87 -12.94 -19.12 -1.85
#